data_AF-A0AAN6P3T5-F1
#
_entry.id   AF-A0AAN6P3T5-F1
#
_cell.length_a   1.000
_cell.length_b   1.000
_cell.length_c   1.000
_cell.angle_alpha   90.00
_cell.angle_beta   90.00
_cell.angle_gamma   90.00
#
_symmetry.space_group_name_H-M   'P 1'
#
loop_
_entity.id
_entity.type
_entity.pdbx_description
1 polymer ?
#
loop_
_entity_poly.entity_id
_entity_poly.type
_entity_poly.pdbx_seq_one_letter_code
_entity_poly.pdbx_strand_id
1 'polypeptide(L)' 'MEEMFDPVVRDVLRLVSQQVEESSRKGKRINFVVLVGGFGNSDYLKRKLDAWCATNGGIKCIRPNFW' A
#
# COMPACT_ATOMS: atom_id res chain seq x y z
N MET A 1 3.61 9.75 17.84
CA MET A 1 2.27 10.09 17.30
C MET A 1 1.86 9.16 16.16
N GLU A 2 2.77 8.74 15.27
CA GLU A 2 2.46 7.78 14.19
C GLU A 2 1.76 6.50 14.68
N GLU A 3 2.20 5.95 15.82
CA GLU A 3 1.63 4.73 16.43
C GLU A 3 0.13 4.81 16.74
N MET A 4 -0.42 6.02 16.94
CA MET A 4 -1.86 6.17 17.14
C MET A 4 -2.67 5.80 15.88
N PHE A 5 -2.05 5.89 14.70
CA PHE A 5 -2.64 5.53 13.41
C PHE A 5 -2.34 4.08 13.00
N ASP A 6 -1.60 3.32 13.82
CA ASP A 6 -1.30 1.92 13.55
C ASP A 6 -2.52 1.07 13.19
N PRO A 7 -3.66 1.15 13.91
CA PRO A 7 -4.82 0.33 13.58
C PRO A 7 -5.28 0.58 12.14
N VAL A 8 -5.37 1.85 11.75
CA VAL A 8 -5.80 2.27 10.41
C VAL A 8 -4.78 1.81 9.34
N VAL A 9 -3.48 1.97 9.58
CA VAL A 9 -2.46 1.53 8.62
C VAL A 9 -2.42 0.01 8.49
N ARG A 10 -2.61 -0.74 9.58
CA ARG A 10 -2.73 -2.20 9.54
C ARG A 10 -3.93 -2.64 8.70
N ASP A 11 -5.07 -1.97 8.83
CA ASP A 11 -6.24 -2.28 7.99
C ASP A 11 -5.99 -2.01 6.52
N VAL A 12 -5.31 -0.90 6.17
CA VAL A 12 -4.92 -0.64 4.78
C VAL A 12 -3.99 -1.73 4.24
N LEU A 13 -2.96 -2.12 5.01
CA LEU A 13 -2.05 -3.19 4.61
C LEU A 13 -2.78 -4.54 4.43
N ARG A 14 -3.72 -4.86 5.32
CA ARG A 14 -4.54 -6.06 5.23
C ARG A 14 -5.37 -6.08 3.95
N LEU A 15 -6.05 -4.97 3.63
CA LEU A 15 -6.86 -4.85 2.41
C LEU A 15 -6.01 -4.98 1.14
N VAL A 16 -4.86 -4.29 1.09
CA VAL A 16 -3.93 -4.39 -0.04
C VAL A 16 -3.40 -5.81 -0.21
N SER A 17 -3.08 -6.49 0.90
CA SER A 17 -2.61 -7.89 0.89
C SER A 17 -3.65 -8.82 0.28
N GLN A 18 -4.91 -8.69 0.71
CA GLN A 18 -6.02 -9.49 0.19
C GLN A 18 -6.20 -9.29 -1.32
N GLN A 19 -6.13 -8.05 -1.80
CA GLN A 19 -6.27 -7.74 -3.23
C GLN A 19 -5.13 -8.32 -4.07
N VAL A 20 -3.89 -8.27 -3.56
CA VAL A 20 -2.73 -8.88 -4.23
C VAL A 20 -2.86 -10.40 -4.29
N GLU A 21 -3.27 -11.02 -3.18
CA GLU A 21 -3.49 -12.47 -3.13
C GLU A 21 -4.61 -12.92 -4.08
N GLU A 22 -5.75 -12.23 -4.07
CA GLU A 22 -6.88 -12.52 -4.96
C GLU A 22 -6.52 -12.34 -6.44
N SER A 23 -5.74 -11.32 -6.77
CA SER A 23 -5.22 -11.11 -8.12
C SER A 23 -4.30 -12.26 -8.54
N SER A 24 -3.39 -12.67 -7.64
CA SER A 24 -2.47 -13.79 -7.87
C SER A 24 -3.21 -15.11 -8.08
N ARG A 25 -4.27 -15.39 -7.30
CA ARG A 25 -5.13 -16.58 -7.48
C ARG A 25 -5.82 -16.60 -8.84
N LYS A 26 -6.03 -15.44 -9.46
CA LYS A 26 -6.58 -15.28 -10.82
C LYS A 26 -5.49 -15.29 -11.90
N GLY A 27 -4.25 -15.66 -11.56
CA GLY A 27 -3.11 -15.66 -12.49
C GLY A 27 -2.65 -14.27 -12.91
N LYS A 28 -3.06 -13.21 -12.19
CA LYS A 28 -2.70 -11.83 -12.49
C LYS A 28 -1.67 -11.32 -11.48
N ARG A 29 -0.70 -10.55 -11.97
CA ARG A 29 0.29 -9.88 -11.12
C ARG A 29 -0.08 -8.41 -10.98
N ILE A 30 0.01 -7.88 -9.76
CA ILE A 30 -0.02 -6.44 -9.51
C ILE A 30 1.42 -5.93 -9.58
N ASN A 31 1.65 -4.90 -10.38
CA ASN A 31 2.97 -4.28 -10.53
C ASN A 31 3.06 -2.93 -9.80
N PHE A 32 1.93 -2.25 -9.63
CA PHE A 32 1.87 -0.89 -9.09
C PHE A 32 0.74 -0.75 -8.07
N VAL A 33 1.02 -0.03 -7.00
CA VAL A 33 0.01 0.52 -6.07
C VAL A 33 0.12 2.04 -6.17
N VAL A 34 -0.99 2.73 -6.39
CA VAL A 34 -1.01 4.19 -6.51
C VAL A 34 -1.79 4.77 -5.33
N LEU A 35 -1.11 5.56 -4.49
CA LEU A 35 -1.71 6.27 -3.37
C LEU A 35 -2.34 7.56 -3.83
N VAL A 36 -3.65 7.69 -3.64
CA VAL A 36 -4.45 8.87 -4.01
C VAL A 36 -5.28 9.36 -2.82
N GLY A 37 -5.79 10.59 -2.93
CA GLY A 37 -6.62 11.21 -1.89
C GLY A 37 -5.81 11.73 -0.69
N GLY A 38 -6.50 12.40 0.25
CA GLY A 38 -5.84 13.09 1.37
C GLY A 38 -5.02 12.17 2.27
N PHE A 39 -5.50 10.95 2.55
CA PHE A 39 -4.75 9.99 3.36
C PHE A 39 -3.53 9.42 2.63
N GLY A 40 -3.54 9.40 1.30
CA GLY A 40 -2.38 9.02 0.48
C GLY A 40 -1.18 9.94 0.69
N ASN A 41 -1.38 11.18 1.15
CA ASN A 41 -0.31 12.11 1.50
C ASN A 41 0.39 11.80 2.84
N SER A 42 -0.07 10.80 3.59
CA SER A 42 0.60 10.37 4.82
C SER A 42 1.95 9.71 4.51
N ASP A 43 3.04 10.30 5.00
CA ASP A 43 4.38 9.71 4.92
C ASP A 43 4.48 8.41 5.72
N TYR A 44 3.74 8.30 6.82
CA TYR A 44 3.66 7.07 7.61
C TYR A 44 3.06 5.92 6.78
N LEU A 45 1.92 6.18 6.14
CA LEU A 45 1.27 5.20 5.27
C LEU A 45 2.19 4.82 4.10
N LYS A 46 2.80 5.82 3.44
CA LYS A 46 3.70 5.60 2.30
C LYS A 46 4.86 4.68 2.67
N ARG A 47 5.56 4.96 3.77
CA ARG A 47 6.68 4.13 4.27
C ARG A 47 6.26 2.69 4.56
N LYS A 48 5.10 2.50 5.21
CA LYS A 48 4.61 1.16 5.55
C LYS A 48 4.20 0.36 4.30
N LEU A 49 3.56 1.01 3.33
CA LEU A 49 3.22 0.37 2.06
C LEU A 49 4.45 0.10 1.19
N ASP A 50 5.46 0.97 1.17
CA ASP A 50 6.72 0.71 0.47
C ASP A 50 7.42 -0.54 1.00
N ALA A 51 7.56 -0.63 2.32
CA ALA A 51 8.16 -1.79 2.98
C ALA A 51 7.38 -3.08 2.67
N TRP A 52 6.05 -3.02 2.69
CA TRP A 52 5.21 -4.15 2.34
C TRP A 52 5.33 -4.52 0.86
N CYS A 53 5.28 -3.54 -0.05
CA CYS A 53 5.37 -3.78 -1.50
C CYS A 53 6.71 -4.38 -1.93
N ALA A 54 7.81 -4.00 -1.27
CA ALA A 54 9.14 -4.54 -1.52
C ALA A 54 9.23 -6.06 -1.23
N THR A 55 8.51 -6.53 -0.21
CA THR A 55 8.51 -7.96 0.18
C THR A 55 7.40 -8.77 -0.50
N ASN A 56 6.40 -8.12 -1.11
CA ASN A 56 5.22 -8.75 -1.69
C ASN A 56 5.18 -8.61 -3.22
N GLY A 57 6.16 -9.22 -3.91
CA GLY A 57 6.19 -9.31 -5.38
C GLY A 57 6.88 -8.15 -6.10
N GLY A 58 7.63 -7.33 -5.35
CA GLY A 58 8.37 -6.19 -5.91
C GLY A 58 7.44 -5.14 -6.51
N ILE A 59 6.32 -4.89 -5.85
CA ILE A 59 5.32 -3.92 -6.31
C ILE A 59 5.92 -2.52 -6.16
N LYS A 60 5.73 -1.65 -7.16
CA LYS A 60 6.13 -0.25 -7.04
C LYS A 60 4.98 0.56 -6.45
N CYS A 61 5.16 1.09 -5.25
CA CYS A 61 4.19 2.01 -4.64
C CYS A 61 4.50 3.46 -5.06
N ILE A 62 3.53 4.09 -5.71
CA ILE A 62 3.62 5.43 -6.28
C ILE A 62 2.70 6.35 -5.49
N ARG A 63 3.22 7.49 -5.05
CA ARG A 63 2.40 8.61 -4.60
C ARG A 63 2.58 9.73 -5.63
N PRO A 64 1.56 10.05 -6.44
CA PRO A 64 1.67 11.15 -7.38
C PRO A 64 1.82 12.46 -6.61
N ASN A 65 2.78 13.29 -7.01
CA ASN A 65 2.85 14.66 -6.52
C ASN A 65 1.87 15.48 -7.36
N PHE A 66 0.78 15.91 -6.74
CA PHE A 66 -0.08 16.94 -7.29
C PHE A 66 0.28 18.24 -6.57
N TRP A 67 1.32 18.90 -7.09
CA TRP A 67 1.85 20.23 -6.71
C TRP A 67 2.72 20.26 -5.45
#